data_AF-A0A7C1NA04-F1
#
_entry.id   AF-A0A7C1NA04-F1
#
_cell.length_a   1.000
_cell.length_b   1.000
_cell.length_c   1.000
_cell.angle_alpha   90.00
_cell.angle_beta   90.00
_cell.angle_gamma   90.00
#
_symmetry.space_group_name_H-M   'P 1'
#
loop_
_entity.id
_entity.type
_entity.pdbx_description
1 polymer ?
#
loop_
_entity_poly.entity_id
_entity_poly.type
_entity_poly.pdbx_seq_one_letter_code
_entity_poly.pdbx_strand_id
1 'polypeptide(L)'
;MERIVLIGGPSTGKTTLINALAQRGYTVFEEISRQVTKAAQDEGISQLFLTEPLLFSEKLLKGRIDQFKAATQIKDDFVLYDRGIP
;
A
#
# COMPACT_ATOMS: atom_id res chain seq x y z
N MET A 1 -18.48 -3.86 6.22
CA MET A 1 -17.11 -3.85 5.66
C MET A 1 -16.11 -3.59 6.78
N GLU A 2 -15.40 -4.63 7.19
CA GLU A 2 -14.25 -4.56 8.07
C GLU A 2 -12.98 -4.17 7.28
N ARG A 3 -11.99 -3.62 7.98
CA ARG A 3 -10.72 -3.20 7.36
C ARG A 3 -9.58 -3.86 8.12
N ILE A 4 -8.86 -4.75 7.45
CA ILE A 4 -7.79 -5.53 8.05
C ILE A 4 -6.46 -4.98 7.55
N VAL A 5 -5.64 -4.48 8.48
CA VAL A 5 -4.30 -3.98 8.15
C VAL A 5 -3.27 -5.04 8.52
N LEU A 6 -2.50 -5.49 7.53
CA LEU A 6 -1.41 -6.41 7.74
C LEU A 6 -0.13 -5.63 8.00
N ILE A 7 0.34 -5.64 9.25
CA ILE A 7 1.61 -5.06 9.66
C ILE A 7 2.66 -6.14 9.89
N GLY A 8 3.93 -5.79 9.70
CA GLY A 8 5.06 -6.69 9.91
C GLY A 8 6.32 -6.17 9.26
N GLY A 9 7.47 -6.55 9.81
CA GLY A 9 8.79 -6.20 9.29
C GLY A 9 9.04 -6.72 7.86
N PRO A 10 10.15 -6.29 7.23
CA PRO A 10 10.60 -6.91 5.99
C PRO A 10 10.85 -8.41 6.20
N SER A 11 10.64 -9.21 5.14
CA SER A 11 10.95 -10.65 5.11
C SER A 11 10.16 -11.56 6.06
N THR A 12 9.01 -11.11 6.60
CA THR A 12 8.15 -11.95 7.46
C THR A 12 7.11 -12.78 6.69
N GLY A 13 7.23 -12.91 5.37
CA GLY A 13 6.27 -13.64 4.53
C GLY A 13 4.94 -12.93 4.26
N LYS A 14 4.77 -11.67 4.70
CA LYS A 14 3.55 -10.88 4.50
C LYS A 14 3.14 -10.80 3.03
N THR A 15 4.07 -10.49 2.13
CA THR A 15 3.80 -10.41 0.69
C THR A 15 3.29 -11.74 0.13
N THR A 16 3.83 -12.86 0.58
CA THR A 16 3.35 -14.20 0.18
C THR A 16 1.90 -14.42 0.60
N LEU A 17 1.54 -14.08 1.83
CA LEU A 17 0.17 -14.18 2.33
C LEU A 17 -0.78 -13.28 1.53
N ILE A 18 -0.38 -12.03 1.30
CA ILE A 18 -1.18 -11.05 0.58
C ILE A 18 -1.46 -11.50 -0.86
N ASN A 19 -0.44 -11.97 -1.57
CA ASN A 19 -0.59 -12.49 -2.92
C ASN A 19 -1.52 -13.71 -2.95
N ALA A 20 -1.41 -14.60 -1.96
CA ALA A 20 -2.26 -15.78 -1.85
C ALA A 20 -3.72 -15.42 -1.50
N LEU A 21 -3.97 -14.30 -0.82
CA LEU A 21 -5.32 -13.79 -0.56
C LEU A 21 -5.90 -13.12 -1.82
N ALA A 22 -5.12 -12.29 -2.50
CA ALA A 22 -5.53 -11.67 -3.77
C ALA A 22 -5.89 -12.73 -4.83
N GLN A 23 -5.09 -13.79 -4.96
CA GLN A 23 -5.37 -14.91 -5.87
C GLN A 23 -6.66 -15.68 -5.54
N ARG A 24 -7.13 -15.61 -4.28
CA ARG A 24 -8.41 -16.20 -3.85
C ARG A 24 -9.60 -15.26 -4.05
N GLY A 25 -9.39 -14.08 -4.64
CA GLY A 25 -10.44 -13.11 -4.93
C GLY A 25 -10.71 -12.10 -3.83
N TYR A 26 -9.89 -12.05 -2.77
CA TYR A 26 -10.03 -11.02 -1.75
C TYR A 26 -9.48 -9.68 -2.25
N THR A 27 -10.20 -8.61 -1.94
CA THR A 27 -9.71 -7.25 -2.20
C THR A 27 -8.53 -6.92 -1.30
N VAL A 28 -7.40 -6.61 -1.95
CA VAL A 28 -6.15 -6.18 -1.31
C VAL A 28 -5.72 -4.82 -1.85
N PHE A 29 -5.42 -3.90 -0.95
CA PHE A 29 -4.73 -2.66 -1.24
C PHE A 29 -3.22 -2.82 -0.97
N GLU A 30 -2.41 -2.69 -2.02
CA GLU A 30 -0.95 -2.86 -1.95
C GLU A 30 -0.21 -1.72 -1.24
N GLU A 31 1.06 -1.96 -0.90
CA GLU A 31 1.90 -1.00 -0.18
C GLU A 31 2.27 0.21 -1.06
N ILE A 32 1.67 1.37 -0.78
CA ILE A 32 1.88 2.63 -1.53
C ILE A 32 3.37 3.05 -1.60
N SER A 33 4.17 2.77 -0.57
CA SER A 33 5.60 3.15 -0.54
C SER A 33 6.39 2.55 -1.72
N ARG A 34 6.03 1.33 -2.13
CA ARG A 34 6.64 0.63 -3.27
C ARG A 34 6.28 1.29 -4.58
N GLN A 35 5.01 1.69 -4.72
CA GLN A 35 4.51 2.37 -5.91
C GLN A 35 5.17 3.74 -6.06
N VAL A 36 5.25 4.53 -4.99
CA VAL A 36 5.94 5.83 -4.98
C VAL A 36 7.42 5.67 -5.32
N THR A 37 8.09 4.67 -4.74
CA THR A 37 9.51 4.40 -5.02
C THR A 37 9.72 4.03 -6.49
N LYS A 38 8.89 3.16 -7.05
CA LYS A 38 8.98 2.74 -8.44
C LYS A 38 8.73 3.89 -9.41
N ALA A 39 7.69 4.69 -9.17
CA ALA A 39 7.39 5.85 -10.00
C ALA A 39 8.55 6.85 -10.03
N ALA A 40 9.19 7.10 -8.88
CA ALA A 40 10.38 7.96 -8.82
C ALA A 40 11.58 7.37 -9.57
N GLN A 41 11.78 6.05 -9.49
CA GLN A 41 12.84 5.36 -10.24
C GLN A 41 12.62 5.45 -11.75
N ASP A 42 11.37 5.31 -12.20
CA ASP A 42 10.99 5.47 -13.60
C ASP A 42 11.24 6.92 -14.10
N GLU A 43 11.18 7.90 -13.19
CA GLU A 43 11.55 9.31 -13.42
C GLU A 43 13.07 9.59 -13.28
N GLY A 44 13.89 8.57 -13.02
CA GLY A 44 15.34 8.70 -12.88
C GLY A 44 15.83 9.02 -11.45
N ILE A 45 14.94 9.05 -10.47
CA ILE A 45 15.26 9.30 -9.05
C ILE A 45 15.40 7.95 -8.33
N SER A 46 16.64 7.54 -8.05
CA SER A 46 16.92 6.23 -7.46
C SER A 46 16.32 6.02 -6.06
N GLN A 47 16.34 7.05 -5.21
CA GLN A 47 15.91 6.99 -3.81
C GLN A 47 15.17 8.27 -3.37
N LEU A 48 13.93 8.45 -3.84
CA LEU A 48 13.11 9.64 -3.52
C LEU A 48 12.99 9.93 -2.02
N PHE A 49 12.90 8.88 -1.21
CA PHE A 49 12.83 9.03 0.24
C PHE A 49 14.06 9.74 0.85
N LEU A 50 15.25 9.57 0.26
CA LEU A 50 16.46 10.25 0.74
C LEU A 50 16.66 11.62 0.08
N THR A 51 16.30 11.75 -1.19
CA THR A 51 16.49 13.01 -1.93
C THR A 51 15.45 14.06 -1.55
N GLU A 52 14.18 13.67 -1.45
CA GLU A 52 13.04 14.54 -1.14
C GLU A 52 12.08 13.88 -0.13
N PRO A 53 12.49 13.75 1.15
CA PRO A 53 11.74 13.00 2.17
C PRO A 53 10.32 13.55 2.42
N LEU A 54 10.13 14.87 2.31
CA LEU A 54 8.82 15.50 2.46
C LEU A 54 7.90 15.11 1.30
N LEU A 55 8.37 15.23 0.06
CA LEU A 55 7.61 14.84 -1.12
C LEU A 55 7.23 13.36 -1.10
N PHE A 56 8.15 12.49 -0.68
CA PHE A 56 7.85 11.07 -0.48
C PHE A 56 6.72 10.86 0.53
N SER A 57 6.78 11.56 1.68
CA SER A 57 5.79 11.46 2.74
C SER A 57 4.40 11.95 2.29
N GLU A 58 4.36 13.05 1.53
CA GLU A 58 3.12 13.59 0.94
C GLU A 58 2.49 12.62 -0.07
N LYS A 59 3.29 12.09 -1.01
CA LYS A 59 2.83 11.09 -1.99
C LYS A 59 2.32 9.83 -1.30
N LEU A 60 3.04 9.36 -0.29
CA LEU A 60 2.66 8.20 0.52
C LEU A 60 1.31 8.42 1.23
N LEU A 61 1.16 9.54 1.93
CA LEU A 61 -0.06 9.86 2.67
C LEU A 61 -1.26 9.99 1.72
N LYS A 62 -1.08 10.72 0.61
CA LYS A 62 -2.11 10.89 -0.41
C LYS A 62 -2.59 9.54 -0.95
N GLY A 63 -1.66 8.68 -1.37
CA GLY A 63 -2.01 7.36 -1.91
C GLY A 63 -2.77 6.49 -0.89
N ARG A 64 -2.39 6.54 0.39
CA ARG A 64 -3.13 5.81 1.44
C ARG A 64 -4.53 6.37 1.67
N ILE A 65 -4.71 7.70 1.66
CA ILE A 65 -6.04 8.34 1.71
C ILE A 65 -6.91 7.89 0.55
N ASP A 66 -6.33 7.81 -0.65
CA ASP A 66 -7.06 7.38 -1.84
C ASP A 66 -7.47 5.90 -1.75
N GLN A 67 -6.61 5.01 -1.24
CA GLN A 67 -6.99 3.61 -0.94
C GLN A 67 -8.13 3.53 0.07
N PHE A 68 -8.06 4.32 1.15
CA PHE A 68 -9.10 4.33 2.18
C PHE A 68 -10.46 4.79 1.62
N LYS A 69 -10.46 5.81 0.75
CA LYS A 69 -11.67 6.26 0.04
C LYS A 69 -12.15 5.20 -0.94
N ALA A 70 -11.26 4.61 -1.72
CA ALA A 70 -11.61 3.56 -2.68
C ALA A 70 -12.29 2.36 -2.00
N ALA A 71 -11.81 1.96 -0.82
CA ALA A 71 -12.43 0.90 -0.04
C ALA A 71 -13.90 1.17 0.30
N THR A 72 -14.32 2.43 0.49
CA THR A 72 -15.73 2.74 0.80
C THR A 72 -16.70 2.36 -0.33
N GLN A 73 -16.19 2.18 -1.54
CA GLN A 73 -17.00 1.80 -2.71
C GLN A 73 -17.06 0.28 -2.92
N ILE A 74 -16.36 -0.48 -2.08
CA ILE A 74 -16.29 -1.94 -2.17
C ILE A 74 -17.40 -2.55 -1.32
N LYS A 75 -18.07 -3.58 -1.87
CA LYS A 75 -19.21 -4.25 -1.24
C LYS A 75 -18.84 -5.53 -0.47
N ASP A 76 -17.55 -5.78 -0.31
CA ASP A 76 -17.03 -6.95 0.39
C ASP A 76 -17.24 -6.82 1.90
N ASP A 77 -17.34 -7.96 2.58
CA ASP A 77 -17.45 -8.02 4.04
C ASP A 77 -16.20 -7.45 4.71
N PHE A 78 -15.02 -7.61 4.10
CA PHE A 78 -13.78 -7.00 4.54
C PHE A 78 -12.83 -6.69 3.38
N VAL A 79 -11.90 -5.77 3.62
CA VAL A 79 -10.78 -5.47 2.72
C VAL A 79 -9.45 -5.52 3.46
N LEU A 80 -8.38 -5.87 2.75
CA LEU A 80 -7.04 -6.01 3.30
C LEU A 80 -6.13 -4.86 2.85
N TYR A 81 -5.24 -4.40 3.72
CA TYR A 81 -4.21 -3.40 3.41
C TYR A 81 -2.81 -3.94 3.71
N ASP A 82 -1.91 -3.87 2.72
CA ASP A 82 -0.46 -4.05 2.88
C ASP A 82 0.17 -2.78 3.46
N ARG A 83 -0.16 -2.49 4.73
CA ARG A 83 -0.01 -1.22 5.47
C ARG A 83 -1.10 -0.18 5.18
N GLY A 84 -1.68 0.39 6.25
CA GLY A 84 -2.77 1.36 6.19
C GLY A 84 -2.39 2.79 6.62
N ILE A 85 -3.40 3.66 6.71
CA ILE A 85 -3.31 4.95 7.41
C ILE A 85 -3.36 4.67 8.92
N PRO A 86 -2.53 5.31 9.76
CA PRO A 86 -2.69 5.27 11.21
C PRO A 86 -4.01 5.90 11.68
#